data_AF-A0A0E3YUA3-F1
#
_entry.id   AF-A0A0E3YUA3-F1
#
_cell.length_a   1.000
_cell.length_b   1.000
_cell.length_c   1.000
_cell.angle_alpha   90.00
_cell.angle_beta   90.00
_cell.angle_gamma   90.00
#
_symmetry.space_group_name_H-M   'P 1'
#
loop_
_entity.id
_entity.type
_entity.pdbx_description
1 polymer ?
#
loop_
_entity_poly.entity_id
_entity_poly.type
_entity_poly.pdbx_seq_one_letter_code
_entity_poly.pdbx_strand_id
1 'polypeptide(L)'
;MQMTPHDSPVDWDQLTDLLGESDCDSQRAVLLDMWCDMIDEVRRELTVVGELCTDAEMKLCMHRLRGVVSMWGLIVLARRMQAVEKAPSPLVEWRSECAAIIEMFVVSQRKVSERHPWLDAGGVT
;
A
#
# COMPACT_ATOMS: atom_id res chain seq x y z
N MET A 1 -8.51 13.73 21.13
CA MET A 1 -7.39 14.01 20.21
C MET A 1 -7.97 14.06 18.81
N GLN A 2 -7.86 15.18 18.11
CA GLN A 2 -8.32 15.31 16.71
C GLN A 2 -7.24 14.71 15.80
N MET A 3 -7.59 13.69 15.02
CA MET A 3 -6.72 13.19 13.94
C MET A 3 -6.72 14.24 12.82
N THR A 4 -5.54 14.61 12.36
CA THR A 4 -5.43 15.53 11.23
C THR A 4 -5.67 14.75 9.92
N PRO A 5 -6.20 15.37 8.85
CA PRO A 5 -6.37 14.70 7.55
C PRO A 5 -5.08 14.09 6.99
N HIS A 6 -3.92 14.56 7.46
CA HIS A 6 -2.60 14.07 7.10
C HIS A 6 -2.17 12.74 7.75
N ASP A 7 -2.97 12.19 8.68
CA ASP A 7 -2.70 10.90 9.34
C ASP A 7 -3.34 9.70 8.60
N SER A 8 -4.06 9.96 7.50
CA SER A 8 -4.60 8.89 6.66
C SER A 8 -3.46 8.23 5.86
N PRO A 9 -3.31 6.90 5.92
CA PRO A 9 -2.32 6.20 5.08
C PRO A 9 -2.68 6.22 3.59
N VAL A 10 -3.93 6.59 3.29
CA VAL A 10 -4.52 6.71 1.96
C VAL A 10 -4.77 8.19 1.66
N ASP A 11 -4.25 8.64 0.51
CA ASP A 11 -4.63 9.87 -0.16
C ASP A 11 -5.98 9.64 -0.84
N TRP A 12 -7.04 10.11 -0.19
CA TRP A 12 -8.41 9.90 -0.65
C TRP A 12 -8.74 10.69 -1.90
N ASP A 13 -8.11 11.85 -2.10
CA ASP A 13 -8.38 12.68 -3.27
C ASP A 13 -7.81 11.99 -4.50
N GLN A 14 -6.55 11.52 -4.42
CA GLN A 14 -5.95 10.74 -5.49
C GLN A 14 -6.68 9.42 -5.73
N LEU A 15 -7.09 8.70 -4.68
CA LEU A 15 -7.86 7.47 -4.83
C LEU A 15 -9.22 7.74 -5.47
N THR A 16 -9.89 8.84 -5.12
CA THR A 16 -11.16 9.24 -5.74
C THR A 16 -10.97 9.59 -7.21
N ASP A 17 -9.90 10.32 -7.56
CA ASP A 17 -9.55 10.62 -8.95
C ASP A 17 -9.25 9.35 -9.76
N LEU A 18 -8.57 8.36 -9.16
CA LEU A 18 -8.28 7.06 -9.76
C LEU A 18 -9.54 6.20 -9.98
N LEU A 19 -10.43 6.18 -9.00
CA LEU A 19 -11.72 5.50 -9.09
C LEU A 19 -12.68 6.24 -10.03
N GLY A 20 -12.38 7.51 -10.31
CA GLY A 20 -13.10 8.41 -11.19
C GLY A 20 -14.51 8.78 -10.70
N GLU A 21 -15.12 9.74 -11.39
CA GLU A 21 -16.58 9.93 -11.43
C GLU A 21 -17.27 8.77 -12.18
N SER A 22 -16.78 7.53 -12.05
CA SER A 22 -17.46 6.40 -12.68
C SER A 22 -18.81 6.21 -11.98
N ASP A 23 -19.89 6.60 -12.64
CA ASP A 23 -21.27 6.31 -12.24
C ASP A 23 -21.58 4.80 -12.27
N CYS A 24 -20.61 3.97 -12.66
CA CYS A 24 -20.76 2.54 -12.84
C CYS A 24 -20.11 1.79 -11.66
N ASP A 25 -20.95 1.31 -10.75
CA ASP A 25 -20.51 0.52 -9.57
C ASP A 25 -19.60 -0.66 -9.95
N SER A 26 -19.79 -1.26 -11.13
CA SER A 26 -18.94 -2.36 -11.59
C SER A 26 -17.51 -1.95 -11.96
N GLN A 27 -17.28 -0.71 -12.43
CA GLN A 27 -15.91 -0.24 -12.71
C GLN A 27 -15.17 0.08 -11.41
N ARG A 28 -15.86 0.68 -10.43
CA ARG A 28 -15.28 0.93 -9.11
C ARG A 28 -14.93 -0.38 -8.40
N ALA A 29 -15.79 -1.39 -8.50
CA ALA A 29 -15.50 -2.73 -7.98
C ALA A 29 -14.24 -3.35 -8.60
N VAL A 30 -14.09 -3.28 -9.93
CA VAL A 30 -12.89 -3.78 -10.63
C VAL A 30 -11.62 -3.04 -10.20
N LEU A 31 -11.66 -1.72 -10.09
CA LEU A 31 -10.49 -0.95 -9.67
C LEU A 31 -10.08 -1.24 -8.22
N LEU A 32 -11.04 -1.54 -7.35
CA LEU A 32 -10.76 -1.92 -5.97
C LEU A 32 -10.26 -3.36 -5.85
N ASP A 33 -10.75 -4.26 -6.69
CA ASP A 33 -10.22 -5.62 -6.83
C ASP A 33 -8.75 -5.58 -7.27
N MET A 34 -8.46 -4.81 -8.33
CA MET A 34 -7.08 -4.56 -8.79
C MET A 34 -6.20 -3.91 -7.71
N TRP A 35 -6.77 -3.05 -6.87
CA TRP A 35 -6.06 -2.45 -5.76
C TRP A 35 -5.74 -3.48 -4.66
N CYS A 36 -6.68 -4.39 -4.35
CA CYS A 36 -6.44 -5.48 -3.40
C CYS A 36 -5.38 -6.47 -3.92
N ASP A 37 -5.47 -6.87 -5.19
CA ASP A 37 -4.46 -7.70 -5.85
C ASP A 37 -3.07 -7.07 -5.80
N MET A 38 -2.98 -5.76 -6.03
CA MET A 38 -1.73 -5.01 -5.91
C MET A 38 -1.19 -5.09 -4.48
N ILE A 39 -2.02 -4.92 -3.45
CA ILE A 39 -1.58 -5.04 -2.06
C ILE A 39 -1.03 -6.44 -1.78
N ASP A 40 -1.70 -7.48 -2.25
CA ASP A 40 -1.26 -8.86 -2.04
C ASP A 40 0.06 -9.16 -2.75
N GLU A 41 0.24 -8.66 -3.97
CA GLU A 41 1.50 -8.78 -4.70
C GLU A 41 2.63 -8.06 -3.97
N VAL A 42 2.41 -6.80 -3.54
CA VAL A 42 3.42 -6.04 -2.80
C VAL A 42 3.77 -6.72 -1.48
N ARG A 43 2.77 -7.26 -0.76
CA ARG A 43 2.99 -8.00 0.48
C ARG A 43 3.86 -9.23 0.24
N ARG A 44 3.56 -10.03 -0.79
CA ARG A 44 4.33 -11.22 -1.16
C ARG A 44 5.77 -10.86 -1.48
N GLU A 45 5.99 -9.82 -2.28
CA GLU A 45 7.33 -9.36 -2.61
C GLU A 45 8.12 -8.90 -1.37
N LEU A 46 7.49 -8.11 -0.48
CA LEU A 46 8.13 -7.65 0.75
C LEU A 46 8.50 -8.79 1.71
N THR A 47 7.68 -9.85 1.78
CA THR A 47 8.02 -11.06 2.56
C THR A 47 9.26 -11.74 2.00
N VAL A 48 9.31 -11.98 0.68
CA VAL A 48 10.45 -12.64 0.03
C VAL A 48 11.73 -11.82 0.21
N VAL A 49 11.65 -10.51 -0.05
CA VAL A 49 12.82 -9.62 0.02
C VAL A 49 13.28 -9.41 1.47
N GLY A 50 12.36 -9.36 2.43
CA GLY A 50 12.72 -9.28 3.86
C GLY A 50 13.50 -10.50 4.35
N GLU A 51 13.23 -11.69 3.81
CA GLU A 51 13.86 -12.92 4.27
C GLU A 51 15.18 -13.23 3.56
N LEU A 52 15.28 -12.96 2.26
CA LEU A 52 16.27 -13.60 1.39
C LEU A 52 17.24 -12.63 0.66
N CYS A 53 17.04 -11.32 0.74
CA CYS A 53 17.76 -10.37 -0.11
C CYS A 53 18.93 -9.63 0.56
N THR A 54 19.85 -9.18 -0.30
CA THR A 54 20.93 -8.23 0.03
C THR A 54 20.39 -6.79 0.14
N ASP A 55 21.20 -5.87 0.67
CA ASP A 55 20.87 -4.42 0.76
C ASP A 55 20.49 -3.82 -0.61
N ALA A 56 21.23 -4.18 -1.66
CA ALA A 56 21.01 -3.64 -3.00
C ALA A 56 19.68 -4.12 -3.59
N GLU A 57 19.34 -5.40 -3.43
CA GLU A 57 18.08 -5.98 -3.88
C GLU A 57 16.89 -5.40 -3.10
N MET A 58 17.05 -5.22 -1.78
CA MET A 58 16.05 -4.56 -0.95
C MET A 58 15.78 -3.13 -1.43
N LYS A 59 16.83 -2.33 -1.67
CA LYS A 59 16.68 -0.95 -2.17
C LYS A 59 16.00 -0.89 -3.52
N LEU A 60 16.35 -1.79 -4.44
CA LEU A 60 15.70 -1.88 -5.75
C LEU A 60 14.23 -2.27 -5.63
N CYS A 61 13.91 -3.23 -4.75
CA CYS A 61 12.54 -3.62 -4.45
C CYS A 61 11.74 -2.44 -3.90
N MET A 62 12.25 -1.76 -2.87
CA MET A 62 11.61 -0.57 -2.27
C MET A 62 11.39 0.55 -3.28
N HIS A 63 12.35 0.78 -4.18
CA HIS A 63 12.20 1.76 -5.26
C HIS A 63 11.04 1.42 -6.21
N ARG A 64 10.97 0.16 -6.66
CA ARG A 64 9.90 -0.31 -7.54
C ARG A 64 8.54 -0.23 -6.85
N LEU A 65 8.45 -0.78 -5.64
CA LEU A 65 7.23 -0.81 -4.84
C LEU A 65 6.74 0.59 -4.50
N ARG A 66 7.65 1.52 -4.18
CA ARG A 66 7.33 2.94 -3.97
C ARG A 66 6.58 3.51 -5.16
N GLY A 67 7.00 3.21 -6.39
CA GLY A 67 6.30 3.64 -7.60
C GLY A 67 4.88 3.10 -7.67
N VAL A 68 4.70 1.80 -7.44
CA VAL A 68 3.40 1.13 -7.45
C VAL A 68 2.45 1.75 -6.42
N VAL A 69 2.86 1.85 -5.16
CA VAL A 69 1.98 2.36 -4.09
C VAL A 69 1.67 3.85 -4.26
N SER A 70 2.59 4.63 -4.83
CA SER A 70 2.35 6.05 -5.14
C SER A 70 1.28 6.23 -6.20
N MET A 71 1.22 5.35 -7.21
CA MET A 71 0.17 5.39 -8.23
C MET A 71 -1.22 5.13 -7.65
N TRP A 72 -1.32 4.44 -6.52
CA TRP A 72 -2.57 4.04 -5.89
C TRP A 72 -2.97 4.91 -4.68
N GLY A 73 -2.38 6.10 -4.53
CA GLY A 73 -2.72 7.00 -3.43
C GLY A 73 -2.16 6.61 -2.06
N LEU A 74 -1.27 5.62 -1.97
CA LEU A 74 -0.72 5.15 -0.70
C LEU A 74 0.52 5.97 -0.30
N ILE A 75 0.34 7.28 -0.13
CA ILE A 75 1.46 8.23 -0.04
C ILE A 75 2.31 8.05 1.21
N VAL A 76 1.70 7.64 2.34
CA VAL A 76 2.45 7.39 3.58
C VAL A 76 3.33 6.14 3.43
N LEU A 77 2.81 5.11 2.75
CA LEU A 77 3.57 3.91 2.40
C LEU A 77 4.72 4.25 1.43
N ALA A 78 4.45 5.06 0.40
CA ALA A 78 5.48 5.52 -0.53
C ALA A 78 6.63 6.24 0.19
N ARG A 79 6.31 7.14 1.13
CA ARG A 79 7.32 7.84 1.93
C ARG A 79 8.13 6.90 2.80
N ARG A 80 7.48 5.88 3.39
CA ARG A 80 8.16 4.89 4.22
C ARG A 80 9.11 4.02 3.39
N MET A 81 8.67 3.53 2.24
CA MET A 81 9.52 2.81 1.29
C MET A 81 10.70 3.66 0.80
N GLN A 82 10.49 4.97 0.57
CA GLN A 82 11.57 5.89 0.22
C GLN A 82 12.59 6.08 1.36
N ALA A 83 12.13 6.10 2.61
CA ALA A 83 13.03 6.19 3.76
C ALA A 83 13.91 4.93 3.86
N VAL A 84 13.33 3.75 3.65
CA VAL A 84 14.08 2.47 3.59
C VAL A 84 15.06 2.46 2.43
N GLU A 85 14.64 2.87 1.23
CA GLU A 85 15.50 2.98 0.03
C GLU A 85 16.75 3.85 0.28
N LYS A 86 16.60 4.94 1.05
CA LYS A 86 17.66 5.91 1.34
C LYS A 86 18.44 5.62 2.63
N ALA A 87 18.01 4.65 3.44
CA ALA A 87 18.63 4.39 4.73
C ALA A 87 20.07 3.87 4.58
N PRO A 88 21.00 4.35 5.42
CA PRO A 88 22.32 3.74 5.55
C PRO A 88 22.18 2.34 6.19
N SER A 89 22.96 1.37 5.70
CA SER A 89 22.83 -0.05 6.07
C SER A 89 23.12 -0.32 7.56
N PRO A 90 22.30 -1.12 8.27
CA PRO A 90 22.40 -2.58 8.17
C PRO A 90 21.08 -3.39 8.13
N LEU A 91 21.19 -4.58 7.54
CA LEU A 91 20.20 -5.66 7.29
C LEU A 91 19.20 -6.03 8.40
N VAL A 92 19.42 -5.60 9.65
CA VAL A 92 18.61 -6.02 10.81
C VAL A 92 17.33 -5.19 10.95
N GLU A 93 17.35 -3.91 10.61
CA GLU A 93 16.17 -3.03 10.76
C GLU A 93 15.13 -3.21 9.64
N TRP A 94 15.51 -3.78 8.49
CA TRP A 94 14.62 -3.81 7.33
C TRP A 94 13.55 -4.89 7.42
N ARG A 95 13.80 -6.02 8.11
CA ARG A 95 12.77 -7.03 8.34
C ARG A 95 11.59 -6.45 9.13
N SER A 96 11.91 -5.68 10.18
CA SER A 96 10.91 -4.93 10.95
C SER A 96 10.23 -3.85 10.11
N GLU A 97 10.95 -3.14 9.24
CA GLU A 97 10.33 -2.16 8.35
C GLU A 97 9.41 -2.81 7.31
N CYS A 98 9.80 -3.94 6.71
CA CYS A 98 8.95 -4.69 5.79
C CYS A 98 7.67 -5.15 6.48
N ALA A 99 7.77 -5.72 7.69
CA ALA A 99 6.61 -6.11 8.48
C ALA A 99 5.68 -4.92 8.78
N ALA A 100 6.25 -3.78 9.17
CA ALA A 100 5.47 -2.59 9.49
C ALA A 100 4.86 -1.91 8.25
N ILE A 101 5.50 -2.02 7.09
CA ILE A 101 4.92 -1.62 5.79
C ILE A 101 3.71 -2.54 5.45
N ILE A 102 3.84 -3.85 5.65
CA ILE A 102 2.75 -4.82 5.44
C ILE A 102 1.56 -4.51 6.37
N GLU A 103 1.80 -4.23 7.65
CA GLU A 103 0.73 -3.84 8.59
C GLU A 103 0.00 -2.57 8.13
N MET A 104 0.72 -1.59 7.60
CA MET A 104 0.13 -0.37 7.05
C MET A 104 -0.75 -0.61 5.81
N PHE A 105 -0.43 -1.62 4.99
CA PHE A 105 -1.31 -2.05 3.91
C PHE A 105 -2.64 -2.59 4.44
N VAL A 106 -2.59 -3.46 5.45
CA VAL A 106 -3.80 -4.04 6.08
C VAL A 106 -4.68 -2.93 6.68
N VAL A 107 -4.07 -1.94 7.33
CA VAL A 107 -4.82 -0.78 7.87
C VAL A 107 -5.43 0.05 6.75
N SER A 108 -4.70 0.28 5.66
CA SER A 108 -5.21 1.01 4.49
C SER A 108 -6.41 0.30 3.87
N GLN A 109 -6.32 -1.02 3.69
CA GLN A 109 -7.40 -1.84 3.13
C GLN A 109 -8.66 -1.80 4.00
N ARG A 110 -8.50 -1.91 5.32
CA ARG A 110 -9.62 -1.79 6.26
C ARG A 110 -10.32 -0.44 6.13
N LYS A 111 -9.55 0.66 6.07
CA LYS A 111 -10.12 2.00 5.93
C LYS A 111 -10.86 2.20 4.61
N VAL A 112 -10.36 1.65 3.51
CA VAL A 112 -11.04 1.67 2.21
C VAL A 112 -12.35 0.89 2.28
N SER A 113 -12.33 -0.30 2.90
CA SER A 113 -13.53 -1.14 3.08
C SER A 113 -14.58 -0.45 3.96
N GLU A 114 -14.19 0.15 5.08
CA GLU A 114 -15.08 0.92 5.96
C GLU A 114 -15.75 2.11 5.26
N ARG A 115 -15.02 2.78 4.35
CA ARG A 115 -15.53 3.94 3.61
C ARG A 115 -16.36 3.55 2.39
N HIS A 116 -16.21 2.31 1.92
CA HIS A 116 -16.94 1.74 0.79
C HIS A 116 -17.53 0.38 1.19
N PRO A 117 -18.61 0.33 2.01
CA PRO A 117 -19.12 -0.91 2.62
C PRO A 117 -19.58 -1.96 1.59
N TRP A 118 -19.84 -1.55 0.36
CA TRP A 118 -20.16 -2.44 -0.75
C TRP A 118 -18.96 -3.29 -1.21
N LEU A 119 -17.73 -2.98 -0.77
CA LEU A 119 -16.58 -3.87 -0.91
C LEU A 119 -16.73 -5.15 -0.11
N ASP A 120 -17.22 -5.06 1.14
CA ASP A 120 -17.48 -6.24 1.97
C ASP A 120 -18.67 -7.06 1.45
N ALA A 121 -19.60 -6.41 0.75
CA ALA A 121 -20.76 -7.07 0.13
C ALA A 121 -20.41 -7.82 -1.16
N GLY A 122 -19.22 -7.59 -1.73
CA GLY A 122 -18.77 -8.15 -3.01
C GLY A 122 -18.21 -9.57 -2.95
N GLY A 123 -17.95 -10.12 -1.75
CA GLY A 123 -17.61 -11.54 -1.57
C GLY A 123 -16.44 -12.02 -2.42
N VAL A 124 -15.22 -11.54 -2.14
CA VAL A 124 -14.00 -12.26 -2.50
C VAL A 124 -13.39 -12.77 -1.19
N THR A 125 -13.72 -14.02 -0.86
CA THR A 125 -13.02 -14.85 0.13
C THR A 125 -11.75 -15.43 -0.47
#